data_AF-A0A392QQ01-F1
#
_entry.id   AF-A0A392QQ01-F1
#
_cell.length_a   1.000
_cell.length_b   1.000
_cell.length_c   1.000
_cell.angle_alpha   90.00
_cell.angle_beta   90.00
_cell.angle_gamma   90.00
#
_symmetry.space_group_name_H-M   'P 1'
#
loop_
_entity.id
_entity.type
_entity.pdbx_description
1 polymer ?
#
loop_
_entity_poly.entity_id
_entity_poly.type
_entity_poly.pdbx_seq_one_letter_code
_entity_poly.pdbx_strand_id
1 'polypeptide(L)'
;MVLDVHWMPPNSGWVIINTDGAVKDGNVAGCGGLIRGEDGSWICGFTKGLGVCTPYVVELWGASEGLRLAWNRGYRRVELHIVKVWIGLC
;
A
#
# COMPACT_ATOMS: atom_id res chain seq x y z
N MET A 1 -0.43 -23.74 20.14
CA MET A 1 -0.87 -22.32 20.22
C MET A 1 -1.07 -21.84 18.81
N VAL A 2 -2.30 -21.56 18.39
CA VAL A 2 -2.59 -20.96 17.09
C VAL A 2 -2.71 -19.46 17.35
N LEU A 3 -1.89 -18.64 16.68
CA LEU A 3 -2.01 -17.19 16.73
C LEU A 3 -3.11 -16.79 15.76
N ASP A 4 -4.22 -16.28 16.27
CA ASP A 4 -5.34 -15.85 15.46
C ASP A 4 -5.06 -14.42 14.96
N VAL A 5 -4.58 -14.32 13.73
CA VAL A 5 -4.16 -13.04 13.12
C VAL A 5 -5.30 -12.53 12.24
N HIS A 6 -6.09 -11.62 12.78
CA HIS A 6 -7.14 -10.93 12.03
C HIS A 6 -6.69 -9.55 11.58
N TRP A 7 -7.12 -9.15 10.39
CA TRP A 7 -6.99 -7.76 9.95
C TRP A 7 -7.90 -6.89 10.81
N MET A 8 -7.34 -5.87 11.45
CA MET A 8 -8.06 -4.91 12.28
C MET A 8 -8.24 -3.59 11.51
N PRO A 9 -9.44 -2.98 11.57
CA PRO A 9 -9.63 -1.64 11.02
C PRO A 9 -8.82 -0.60 11.82
N PRO A 10 -8.50 0.55 11.21
CA PRO A 10 -7.71 1.59 11.87
C PRO A 10 -8.56 2.31 12.93
N ASN A 11 -7.90 3.13 13.74
CA ASN A 11 -8.59 3.93 14.77
C ASN A 11 -9.65 4.87 14.16
N SER A 12 -10.67 5.24 14.94
CA SER A 12 -11.70 6.16 14.46
C SER A 12 -11.10 7.50 13.99
N GLY A 13 -11.57 7.94 12.82
CA GLY A 13 -11.11 9.14 12.14
C GLY A 13 -9.82 8.95 11.35
N TRP A 14 -9.29 7.72 11.23
CA TRP A 14 -8.14 7.38 10.40
C TRP A 14 -8.57 6.65 9.13
N VAL A 15 -7.72 6.76 8.11
CA VAL A 15 -7.76 5.86 6.96
C VAL A 15 -6.48 5.03 6.96
N ILE A 16 -6.59 3.80 6.44
CA ILE A 16 -5.45 2.92 6.24
C ILE A 16 -5.12 2.82 4.76
N ILE A 17 -3.85 3.00 4.42
CA ILE A 17 -3.32 2.83 3.07
C ILE A 17 -2.51 1.53 3.06
N ASN A 18 -2.95 0.56 2.28
CA ASN A 18 -2.19 -0.66 2.03
C ASN A 18 -1.52 -0.54 0.67
N THR A 19 -0.19 -0.67 0.60
CA THR A 19 0.57 -0.56 -0.65
C THR A 19 1.34 -1.83 -0.93
N ASP A 20 1.46 -2.20 -2.19
CA ASP A 20 2.25 -3.35 -2.65
C ASP A 20 3.05 -2.97 -3.90
N GLY A 21 4.24 -3.55 -4.02
CA GLY A 21 5.17 -3.33 -5.11
C GLY A 21 5.59 -4.62 -5.77
N ALA A 22 5.53 -4.66 -7.10
CA ALA A 22 5.98 -5.80 -7.89
C ALA A 22 7.10 -5.41 -8.86
N VAL A 23 8.11 -6.27 -8.97
CA VAL A 23 9.17 -6.19 -9.98
C VAL A 23 9.27 -7.56 -10.65
N LYS A 24 9.28 -7.59 -11.97
CA LYS A 24 9.49 -8.79 -12.79
C LYS A 24 10.78 -8.68 -13.57
N ASP A 25 11.70 -9.62 -13.31
CA ASP A 25 12.97 -9.81 -14.03
C ASP A 25 13.82 -8.53 -14.21
N GLY A 26 13.67 -7.55 -13.30
CA GLY A 26 14.32 -6.24 -13.36
C GLY A 26 13.86 -5.33 -14.51
N ASN A 27 12.95 -5.77 -15.37
CA ASN A 27 12.56 -5.05 -16.59
C ASN A 27 11.20 -4.36 -16.50
N VAL A 28 10.31 -4.88 -15.65
CA VAL A 28 8.96 -4.34 -15.47
C VAL A 28 8.67 -4.23 -13.99
N ALA A 29 8.29 -3.03 -13.56
CA ALA A 29 7.95 -2.77 -12.19
C ALA A 29 6.74 -1.86 -12.10
N GLY A 30 5.96 -2.07 -11.04
CA GLY A 30 4.79 -1.28 -10.74
C GLY A 30 4.39 -1.40 -9.29
N CYS A 31 3.78 -0.35 -8.77
CA CYS A 31 3.23 -0.33 -7.43
C CYS A 31 1.73 -0.08 -7.49
N GLY A 32 1.05 -0.42 -6.41
CA GLY A 32 -0.34 -0.11 -6.24
C GLY A 32 -0.71 -0.12 -4.78
N GLY A 33 -1.99 0.14 -4.54
CA GLY A 33 -2.52 0.11 -3.20
C GLY A 33 -3.99 0.47 -3.14
N LEU A 34 -4.49 0.44 -1.92
CA LEU A 34 -5.87 0.78 -1.60
C LEU A 34 -5.94 1.59 -0.32
N ILE A 35 -6.95 2.44 -0.25
CA ILE A 35 -7.31 3.20 0.95
C ILE A 35 -8.61 2.60 1.49
N ARG A 36 -8.62 2.28 2.79
CA ARG A 36 -9.83 1.88 3.52
C ARG A 36 -10.18 2.87 4.62
N GLY A 37 -11.47 2.97 4.91
CA GLY A 37 -12.02 3.79 5.99
C GLY A 37 -11.78 3.19 7.37
N GLU A 38 -12.23 3.93 8.38
CA GLU A 38 -12.18 3.55 9.80
C GLU A 38 -12.98 2.29 10.13
N ASP A 39 -13.97 1.94 9.31
CA ASP A 39 -14.78 0.72 9.41
C ASP A 39 -14.23 -0.41 8.55
N GLY A 40 -13.08 -0.19 7.89
CA GLY A 40 -12.49 -1.10 6.91
C GLY A 40 -13.17 -1.11 5.55
N SER A 41 -14.15 -0.23 5.30
CA SER A 41 -14.76 -0.08 3.98
C SER A 41 -13.74 0.32 2.92
N TRP A 42 -13.91 -0.16 1.70
CA TRP A 42 -13.09 0.27 0.58
C TRP A 42 -13.47 1.69 0.15
N ILE A 43 -12.49 2.59 0.10
CA ILE A 43 -12.69 3.98 -0.36
C ILE A 43 -12.24 4.13 -1.82
N CYS A 44 -10.99 3.75 -2.12
CA CYS A 44 -10.44 3.81 -3.47
C CYS A 44 -9.16 2.96 -3.59
N GLY A 45 -8.75 2.70 -4.84
CA GLY A 45 -7.48 2.07 -5.19
C GLY A 45 -6.65 2.92 -6.13
N PHE A 46 -5.36 2.58 -6.27
CA PHE A 46 -4.44 3.19 -7.21
C PHE A 46 -3.41 2.20 -7.73
N THR A 47 -2.86 2.48 -8.90
CA THR A 47 -1.76 1.74 -9.52
C THR A 47 -0.84 2.71 -10.25
N LYS A 48 0.43 2.34 -10.38
CA LYS A 48 1.44 3.10 -11.13
C LYS A 48 2.48 2.17 -11.72
N GLY A 49 2.67 2.28 -13.04
CA GLY A 49 3.80 1.67 -13.74
C GLY A 49 5.06 2.52 -13.55
N LEU A 50 6.19 1.86 -13.25
CA LEU A 50 7.47 2.52 -12.95
C LEU A 50 8.58 2.13 -13.93
N GLY A 51 8.37 1.10 -14.76
CA GLY A 51 9.37 0.62 -15.72
C GLY A 51 10.47 -0.16 -15.01
N VAL A 52 11.73 0.24 -15.17
CA VAL A 52 12.88 -0.43 -14.54
C VAL A 52 13.19 0.25 -13.20
N CYS A 53 12.98 -0.46 -12.10
CA CYS A 53 13.39 0.00 -10.77
C CYS A 53 13.58 -1.17 -9.79
N THR A 54 14.25 -0.89 -8.68
CA THR A 54 14.48 -1.88 -7.63
C THR A 54 13.21 -2.10 -6.80
N PRO A 55 13.03 -3.27 -6.16
CA PRO A 55 11.86 -3.51 -5.30
C PRO A 55 11.66 -2.43 -4.24
N TYR A 56 12.75 -1.93 -3.64
CA TYR A 56 12.70 -0.84 -2.66
C TYR A 56 12.12 0.45 -3.25
N VAL A 57 12.50 0.81 -4.48
CA VAL A 57 12.00 2.01 -5.15
C VAL A 57 10.52 1.86 -5.48
N VAL A 58 10.08 0.67 -5.87
CA VAL A 58 8.66 0.39 -6.14
C VAL A 58 7.80 0.59 -4.90
N GLU A 59 8.22 0.04 -3.75
CA GLU A 59 7.49 0.19 -2.49
C GLU A 59 7.39 1.66 -2.06
N LEU A 60 8.48 2.42 -2.20
CA LEU A 60 8.51 3.86 -1.89
C LEU A 60 7.59 4.67 -2.82
N TRP A 61 7.52 4.32 -4.10
CA TRP A 61 6.55 4.92 -5.01
C TRP A 61 5.12 4.56 -4.63
N GLY A 62 4.85 3.32 -4.22
CA GLY A 62 3.54 2.90 -3.71
C GLY A 62 3.11 3.74 -2.51
N ALA A 63 3.99 3.90 -1.53
CA ALA A 63 3.77 4.76 -0.36
C ALA A 63 3.53 6.22 -0.75
N SER A 64 4.36 6.79 -1.64
CA SER A 64 4.25 8.18 -2.09
C SER A 64 2.92 8.43 -2.80
N GLU A 65 2.52 7.55 -3.71
CA GLU A 65 1.27 7.66 -4.44
C GLU A 65 0.06 7.53 -3.51
N GLY A 66 0.09 6.56 -2.59
CA GLY A 66 -0.97 6.39 -1.60
C GLY A 66 -1.13 7.62 -0.70
N LEU A 67 -0.03 8.13 -0.14
CA LEU A 67 -0.05 9.32 0.73
C LEU A 67 -0.55 10.56 -0.02
N ARG A 68 -0.08 10.76 -1.27
CA ARG A 68 -0.56 11.85 -2.13
C ARG A 68 -2.06 11.73 -2.40
N LEU A 69 -2.54 10.52 -2.66
CA LEU A 69 -3.94 10.24 -2.91
C LEU A 69 -4.82 10.53 -1.69
N ALA A 70 -4.38 10.12 -0.50
CA ALA A 70 -5.06 10.39 0.76
C ALA A 70 -5.10 11.89 1.06
N TRP A 71 -3.97 12.58 0.85
CA TRP A 71 -3.86 14.03 1.05
C TRP A 71 -4.83 14.80 0.16
N ASN A 72 -4.87 14.46 -1.14
CA ASN A 72 -5.75 15.09 -2.13
C ASN A 72 -7.24 14.86 -1.83
N ARG A 73 -7.58 13.77 -1.14
CA ARG A 73 -8.95 13.49 -0.68
C ARG A 73 -9.30 14.13 0.67
N GLY A 74 -8.38 14.89 1.27
CA GLY A 74 -8.60 15.58 2.55
C GLY A 74 -8.31 14.75 3.80
N TYR A 75 -7.81 13.51 3.66
CA TYR A 75 -7.39 12.73 4.82
C TYR A 75 -6.07 13.27 5.38
N ARG A 76 -5.99 13.38 6.71
CA ARG A 76 -4.83 13.91 7.45
C ARG A 76 -4.32 12.98 8.55
N ARG A 77 -5.10 11.94 8.86
CA ARG A 77 -4.74 10.87 9.80
C ARG A 77 -4.71 9.58 9.01
N VAL A 78 -3.52 9.03 8.85
CA VAL A 78 -3.24 7.94 7.93
C VAL A 78 -2.35 6.89 8.58
N GLU A 79 -2.80 5.63 8.57
CA GLU A 79 -1.96 4.47 8.87
C GLU A 79 -1.45 3.91 7.53
N LEU A 80 -0.14 3.91 7.31
CA LEU A 80 0.48 3.39 6.09
C LEU A 80 1.03 2.00 6.33
N HIS A 81 0.51 1.02 5.60
CA HIS A 81 0.91 -0.38 5.64
C HIS A 81 1.55 -0.74 4.30
N ILE A 82 2.87 -0.89 4.31
CA ILE A 82 3.62 -1.38 3.15
C ILE A 82 3.59 -2.91 3.22
N VAL A 83 2.72 -3.51 2.40
CA VAL A 83 2.49 -4.95 2.37
C VAL A 83 3.66 -5.59 1.64
N LYS A 84 4.75 -5.88 2.37
CA LYS A 84 5.85 -6.64 1.80
C LYS A 84 5.40 -8.06 1.53
N VAL A 85 5.34 -8.46 0.26
CA VAL A 85 5.65 -9.85 -0.08
C VAL A 85 7.12 -10.06 0.33
N TRP A 86 7.39 -11.10 1.10
CA TRP A 86 8.74 -11.45 1.52
C TRP A 86 9.69 -11.41 0.33
N ILE A 87 10.79 -10.67 0.47
CA ILE A 87 11.88 -10.62 -0.51
C ILE A 87 12.53 -12.01 -0.47
N GLY A 88 12.05 -12.91 -1.33
CA GLY A 88 12.49 -14.28 -1.47
C GLY A 88 11.53 -15.06 -2.35
N LEU A 89 11.91 -15.21 -3.63
CA LEU A 89 11.26 -15.99 -4.70
C LEU A 89 10.19 -15.23 -5.53
N CYS A 90 10.69 -14.45 -6.49
CA CYS A 90 10.43 -14.74 -7.91
C CYS A 90 11.79 -14.89 -8.59
#